data_AF-A0A7X4C741-F1
#
_entry.id   AF-A0A7X4C741-F1
#
_cell.length_a   1.000
_cell.length_b   1.000
_cell.length_c   1.000
_cell.angle_alpha   90.00
_cell.angle_beta   90.00
_cell.angle_gamma   90.00
#
_symmetry.space_group_name_H-M   'P 1'
#
loop_
_entity.id
_entity.type
_entity.pdbx_description
1 polymer ?
#
loop_
_entity_poly.entity_id
_entity_poly.type
_entity_poly.pdbx_seq_one_letter_code
_entity_poly.pdbx_strand_id
1 'polypeptide(L)'
;MAAVERLGHVAIRVQDMERAKRFYCSLGMELVWDAKDWCYLETRPGREGLALLGPDYRAAGPHFAFHFRDRAAVNTVHAQLKAAGVAVGAVHDHRDGTASFYLRDSEGNWLEMLYEPQGGVPANVAPDGGRRSPGLSVVWRGGGAHSL
;
A
#
# COMPACT_ATOMS: atom_id res chain seq x y z
N MET A 1 3.09 -1.23 23.61
CA MET A 1 2.57 -0.71 22.34
C MET A 1 2.84 -1.74 21.26
N ALA A 2 1.93 -1.92 20.31
CA ALA A 2 2.30 -2.62 19.07
C ALA A 2 3.34 -1.76 18.35
N ALA A 3 4.47 -2.36 17.96
CA ALA A 3 5.58 -1.63 17.37
C ALA A 3 5.53 -1.79 15.84
N VAL A 4 5.91 -0.72 15.15
CA VAL A 4 6.24 -0.77 13.73
C VAL A 4 7.43 -1.71 13.55
N GLU A 5 7.32 -2.70 12.67
CA GLU A 5 8.43 -3.60 12.36
C GLU A 5 9.31 -3.05 11.24
N ARG A 6 8.69 -2.46 10.22
CA ARG A 6 9.39 -1.85 9.07
C ARG A 6 8.51 -0.85 8.33
N LEU A 7 9.13 -0.08 7.45
CA LEU A 7 8.41 0.59 6.36
C LEU A 7 7.84 -0.47 5.41
N GLY A 8 6.58 -0.29 5.02
CA GLY A 8 5.87 -1.12 4.05
C GLY A 8 6.13 -0.69 2.63
N HIS A 9 5.42 0.35 2.24
CA HIS A 9 5.55 1.00 0.95
C HIS A 9 5.42 2.51 1.08
N VAL A 10 5.85 3.17 0.01
CA VAL A 10 5.53 4.58 -0.23
C VAL A 10 4.61 4.65 -1.44
N ALA A 11 3.53 5.41 -1.34
CA ALA A 11 2.67 5.73 -2.46
C ALA A 11 2.90 7.16 -2.91
N ILE A 12 3.23 7.35 -4.19
CA ILE A 12 3.51 8.67 -4.77
C ILE A 12 2.61 8.98 -5.95
N ARG A 13 2.36 10.27 -6.17
CA ARG A 13 1.62 10.75 -7.35
C ARG A 13 2.56 10.88 -8.54
N VAL A 14 2.13 10.38 -9.69
CA VAL A 14 2.85 10.52 -10.96
C VAL A 14 1.93 11.09 -12.03
N GLN A 15 2.49 11.94 -12.90
CA GLN A 15 1.73 12.58 -13.99
C GLN A 15 1.61 11.69 -15.22
N ASP A 16 2.59 10.80 -15.44
CA ASP A 16 2.70 9.93 -16.60
C ASP A 16 3.15 8.55 -16.11
N MET A 17 2.22 7.59 -16.15
CA MET A 17 2.41 6.27 -15.58
C MET A 17 3.49 5.49 -16.33
N GLU A 18 3.49 5.52 -17.66
CA GLU A 18 4.44 4.77 -18.47
C GLU A 18 5.86 5.33 -18.34
N ARG A 19 6.00 6.66 -18.30
CA ARG A 19 7.31 7.28 -18.03
C ARG A 19 7.84 6.91 -16.65
N ALA A 20 6.98 6.94 -15.62
CA ALA A 20 7.39 6.61 -14.27
C ALA A 20 7.76 5.13 -14.12
N LYS A 21 6.93 4.20 -14.63
CA LYS A 21 7.24 2.76 -14.63
C LYS A 21 8.59 2.47 -15.27
N ARG A 22 8.87 3.01 -16.47
CA ARG A 22 10.16 2.85 -17.14
C ARG A 22 11.34 3.31 -16.28
N PHE A 23 11.20 4.46 -15.62
CA PHE A 23 12.24 5.00 -14.75
C PHE A 23 12.53 4.05 -13.58
N TYR A 24 11.51 3.68 -12.80
CA TYR A 24 11.72 2.83 -11.62
C TYR A 24 12.17 1.40 -11.99
N CYS A 25 11.65 0.84 -13.07
CA CYS A 25 12.16 -0.44 -13.58
C CYS A 25 13.63 -0.33 -14.04
N SER A 26 14.05 0.80 -14.62
CA SER A 26 15.47 1.01 -15.00
C SER A 26 16.41 1.11 -13.80
N LEU A 27 15.88 1.41 -12.60
CA LEU A 27 16.63 1.35 -11.34
C LEU A 27 16.69 -0.07 -10.75
N GLY A 28 16.10 -1.07 -11.41
CA GLY A 28 16.09 -2.46 -10.97
C GLY A 28 14.90 -2.84 -10.08
N MET A 29 13.87 -1.98 -9.96
CA MET A 29 12.62 -2.36 -9.31
C MET A 29 11.79 -3.28 -10.21
N GLU A 30 11.03 -4.18 -9.61
CA GLU A 30 10.19 -5.10 -10.35
C GLU A 30 8.72 -4.71 -10.27
N LEU A 31 8.08 -4.59 -11.44
CA LEU A 31 6.64 -4.37 -11.52
C LEU A 31 5.90 -5.67 -11.18
N VAL A 32 5.17 -5.68 -10.06
CA VAL A 32 4.40 -6.86 -9.61
C VAL A 32 2.90 -6.69 -9.84
N TRP A 33 2.42 -5.45 -9.83
CA TRP A 33 1.02 -5.12 -10.11
C TRP A 33 0.89 -3.96 -11.10
N ASP A 34 0.12 -4.15 -12.17
CA ASP A 34 -0.19 -3.12 -13.16
C ASP A 34 -1.70 -2.97 -13.35
N ALA A 35 -2.21 -1.77 -13.11
CA ALA A 35 -3.59 -1.37 -13.40
C ALA A 35 -3.61 -0.06 -14.19
N LYS A 36 -4.81 0.37 -14.62
CA LYS A 36 -4.97 1.55 -15.49
C LYS A 36 -4.45 2.84 -14.83
N ASP A 37 -4.79 3.04 -13.57
CA ASP A 37 -4.59 4.29 -12.83
C ASP A 37 -3.59 4.16 -11.68
N TRP A 38 -3.05 2.97 -11.42
CA TRP A 38 -1.98 2.75 -10.46
C TRP A 38 -1.17 1.48 -10.74
N CYS A 39 0.04 1.40 -10.20
CA CYS A 39 0.85 0.19 -10.24
C CYS A 39 1.64 0.02 -8.94
N TYR A 40 2.18 -1.18 -8.70
CA TYR A 40 3.02 -1.49 -7.55
C TYR A 40 4.34 -2.12 -8.01
N LEU A 41 5.44 -1.58 -7.52
CA LEU A 41 6.79 -2.08 -7.74
C LEU A 41 7.41 -2.54 -6.43
N GLU A 42 8.28 -3.54 -6.50
CA GLU A 42 9.03 -4.06 -5.34
C GLU A 42 10.55 -3.98 -5.56
N THR A 43 11.28 -3.76 -4.47
CA THR A 43 12.74 -3.98 -4.42
C THR A 43 13.06 -5.47 -4.31
N ARG A 44 14.28 -5.87 -4.70
CA ARG A 44 14.85 -7.19 -4.39
C ARG A 44 16.16 -7.02 -3.62
N PRO A 45 16.44 -7.84 -2.59
CA PRO A 45 15.62 -8.94 -2.04
C PRO A 45 14.59 -8.50 -0.98
N GLY A 46 14.55 -7.23 -0.57
CA GLY A 46 13.77 -6.75 0.59
C GLY A 46 12.25 -6.63 0.40
N ARG A 47 11.76 -6.60 -0.86
CA ARG A 47 10.34 -6.45 -1.21
C ARG A 47 9.69 -5.19 -0.62
N GLU A 48 10.47 -4.15 -0.36
CA GLU A 48 9.90 -2.84 -0.05
C GLU A 48 9.15 -2.29 -1.25
N GLY A 49 7.95 -1.75 -1.00
CA GLY A 49 7.02 -1.38 -2.05
C GLY A 49 7.09 0.09 -2.47
N LEU A 50 6.82 0.32 -3.75
CA LEU A 50 6.51 1.63 -4.31
C LEU A 50 5.21 1.56 -5.11
N ALA A 51 4.19 2.26 -4.63
CA ALA A 51 2.95 2.44 -5.37
C ALA A 51 3.01 3.73 -6.18
N LEU A 52 2.77 3.64 -7.50
CA LEU A 52 2.61 4.81 -8.36
C LEU A 52 1.13 5.07 -8.58
N LEU A 53 0.68 6.27 -8.24
CA LEU A 53 -0.70 6.70 -8.33
C LEU A 53 -0.84 7.71 -9.47
N GLY A 54 -1.59 7.34 -10.51
CA GLY A 54 -1.82 8.18 -11.68
C GLY A 54 -2.75 9.36 -11.39
N PRO A 55 -2.91 10.28 -12.37
CA PRO A 55 -3.74 11.47 -12.23
C PRO A 55 -5.22 11.16 -11.97
N ASP A 56 -5.70 9.98 -12.37
CA ASP A 56 -7.10 9.56 -12.24
C ASP A 56 -7.37 8.71 -10.99
N TYR A 57 -6.34 8.31 -10.23
CA TYR A 57 -6.53 7.48 -9.05
C TYR A 57 -7.18 8.28 -7.90
N ARG A 58 -8.28 7.79 -7.34
CA ARG A 58 -9.07 8.48 -6.29
C ARG A 58 -9.23 7.70 -5.00
N ALA A 59 -8.86 6.42 -4.94
CA ALA A 59 -9.13 5.60 -3.75
C ALA A 59 -8.27 6.01 -2.53
N ALA A 60 -7.05 6.50 -2.74
CA ALA A 60 -6.16 6.99 -1.69
C ALA A 60 -5.25 8.14 -2.17
N GLY A 61 -4.76 8.95 -1.23
CA GLY A 61 -3.71 9.94 -1.44
C GLY A 61 -2.30 9.35 -1.43
N PRO A 62 -1.24 10.14 -1.68
CA PRO A 62 0.13 9.72 -1.40
C PRO A 62 0.30 9.47 0.11
N HIS A 63 0.99 8.39 0.49
CA HIS A 63 1.09 7.95 1.89
C HIS A 63 2.35 7.11 2.14
N PHE A 64 2.68 6.97 3.42
CA PHE A 64 3.65 5.99 3.91
C PHE A 64 2.91 4.86 4.61
N ALA A 65 3.27 3.61 4.34
CA ALA A 65 2.73 2.48 5.06
C ALA A 65 3.74 1.94 6.08
N PHE A 66 3.27 1.60 7.27
CA PHE A 66 4.06 0.93 8.30
C PHE A 66 3.54 -0.48 8.54
N HIS A 67 4.44 -1.46 8.57
CA HIS A 67 4.09 -2.84 8.82
C HIS A 67 4.06 -3.17 10.30
N PHE A 68 3.07 -3.99 10.63
CA PHE A 68 2.94 -4.66 11.90
C PHE A 68 3.02 -6.17 11.69
N ARG A 69 3.50 -6.85 12.73
CA ARG A 69 3.74 -8.30 12.75
C ARG A 69 2.58 -9.13 12.25
N ASP A 70 1.39 -8.78 12.72
CA ASP A 70 0.17 -9.53 12.52
C ASP A 70 -1.06 -8.62 12.56
N ARG A 71 -2.19 -9.21 12.16
CA ARG A 71 -3.50 -8.55 12.16
C ARG A 71 -3.92 -8.04 13.55
N ALA A 72 -3.52 -8.71 14.63
CA ALA A 72 -3.89 -8.31 15.99
C ALA A 72 -3.10 -7.08 16.45
N ALA A 73 -1.85 -6.94 16.00
CA ALA A 73 -1.04 -5.75 16.20
C ALA A 73 -1.65 -4.52 15.54
N VAL A 74 -2.25 -4.65 14.34
CA VAL A 74 -3.01 -3.56 13.68
C VAL A 74 -4.20 -3.10 14.54
N ASN A 75 -4.99 -4.03 15.09
CA ASN A 75 -6.08 -3.68 16.01
C ASN A 75 -5.57 -2.99 17.28
N THR A 76 -4.45 -3.47 17.82
CA THR A 76 -3.86 -2.94 19.04
C THR A 76 -3.42 -1.48 18.85
N VAL A 77 -2.72 -1.17 17.76
CA VAL A 77 -2.30 0.21 17.47
C VAL A 77 -3.49 1.11 17.13
N HIS A 78 -4.51 0.59 16.43
CA HIS A 78 -5.75 1.32 16.15
C HIS A 78 -6.45 1.77 17.44
N ALA A 79 -6.66 0.85 18.38
CA ALA A 79 -7.28 1.14 19.66
C ALA A 79 -6.45 2.13 20.50
N GLN A 80 -5.12 2.00 20.48
CA GLN A 80 -4.21 2.90 21.18
C GLN A 80 -4.26 4.33 20.64
N LEU A 81 -4.18 4.51 19.32
CA LEU A 81 -4.27 5.82 18.68
C LEU A 81 -5.63 6.47 18.93
N LYS A 82 -6.71 5.69 18.82
CA LYS A 82 -8.07 6.17 19.10
C LYS A 82 -8.22 6.61 20.56
N ALA A 83 -7.68 5.85 21.52
CA ALA A 83 -7.70 6.21 22.94
C ALA A 83 -6.84 7.46 23.24
N ALA A 84 -5.80 7.71 22.45
CA ALA A 84 -4.97 8.91 22.53
C ALA A 84 -5.60 10.14 21.83
N GLY A 85 -6.81 10.02 21.28
CA GLY A 85 -7.50 11.12 20.60
C GLY A 85 -7.03 11.38 19.16
N VAL A 86 -6.22 10.49 18.59
CA VAL A 86 -5.82 10.58 17.17
C VAL A 86 -6.99 10.14 16.29
N ALA A 87 -7.31 10.94 15.28
CA ALA A 87 -8.31 10.58 14.28
C ALA A 87 -7.79 9.43 13.42
N VAL A 88 -8.48 8.30 13.47
CA VAL A 88 -8.14 7.07 12.73
C VAL A 88 -9.35 6.58 11.95
N GLY A 89 -9.12 6.11 10.72
CA GLY A 89 -10.14 5.51 9.88
C GLY A 89 -10.58 4.13 10.40
N ALA A 90 -11.57 3.52 9.75
CA ALA A 90 -11.92 2.14 10.04
C ALA A 90 -10.79 1.18 9.65
N VAL A 91 -10.66 0.07 10.38
CA VAL A 91 -9.81 -1.03 9.95
C VAL A 91 -10.53 -1.80 8.85
N HIS A 92 -9.83 -2.06 7.76
CA HIS A 92 -10.32 -2.78 6.59
C HIS A 92 -9.55 -4.09 6.43
N ASP A 93 -10.30 -5.17 6.25
CA ASP A 93 -9.77 -6.49 5.88
C ASP A 93 -9.95 -6.69 4.37
N HIS A 94 -8.87 -7.02 3.68
CA HIS A 94 -8.84 -7.18 2.22
C HIS A 94 -8.88 -8.66 1.83
N ARG A 95 -9.34 -8.93 0.60
CA ARG A 95 -9.51 -10.32 0.09
C ARG A 95 -8.19 -11.06 -0.11
N ASP A 96 -7.08 -10.33 -0.22
CA ASP A 96 -5.72 -10.86 -0.33
C ASP A 96 -5.10 -11.21 1.04
N GLY A 97 -5.85 -11.03 2.13
CA GLY A 97 -5.38 -11.30 3.50
C GLY A 97 -4.61 -10.15 4.14
N THR A 98 -4.44 -9.02 3.44
CA THR A 98 -3.93 -7.79 4.05
C THR A 98 -5.00 -7.13 4.92
N ALA A 99 -4.56 -6.33 5.90
CA ALA A 99 -5.46 -5.49 6.66
C ALA A 99 -4.81 -4.17 7.02
N SER A 100 -5.55 -3.07 6.88
CA SER A 100 -5.01 -1.76 7.18
C SER A 100 -6.03 -0.75 7.67
N PHE A 101 -5.55 0.38 8.19
CA PHE A 101 -6.32 1.60 8.37
C PHE A 101 -5.45 2.83 8.09
N TYR A 102 -6.10 3.95 7.83
CA TYR A 102 -5.44 5.22 7.50
C TYR A 102 -5.63 6.25 8.60
N LEU A 103 -4.65 7.14 8.72
CA LEU A 103 -4.70 8.35 9.54
C LEU A 103 -3.85 9.47 8.92
N ARG A 104 -3.90 10.64 9.55
CA ARG A 104 -2.89 11.69 9.34
C ARG A 104 -2.00 11.82 10.57
N ASP A 105 -0.71 12.05 10.36
CA ASP A 105 0.22 12.41 11.44
C ASP A 105 0.02 13.87 11.90
N SER A 106 0.86 14.33 12.83
CA SER A 106 0.81 15.71 13.35
C SER A 106 1.06 16.78 12.29
N GLU A 107 1.71 16.42 11.18
CA GLU A 107 2.06 17.30 10.07
C GLU A 107 1.07 17.19 8.90
N GLY A 108 0.03 16.37 9.04
CA GLY A 108 -0.98 16.15 8.02
C GLY A 108 -0.58 15.14 6.93
N ASN A 109 0.54 14.44 7.06
CA ASN A 109 0.94 13.38 6.14
C ASN A 109 0.02 12.18 6.31
N TRP A 110 -0.37 11.56 5.19
CA TRP A 110 -1.15 10.33 5.23
C TRP A 110 -0.27 9.14 5.60
N LEU A 111 -0.75 8.38 6.57
CA LEU A 111 -0.15 7.12 6.99
C LEU A 111 -1.13 5.97 6.80
N GLU A 112 -0.59 4.80 6.48
CA GLU A 112 -1.28 3.54 6.49
C GLU A 112 -0.64 2.61 7.53
N MET A 113 -1.45 2.02 8.39
CA MET A 113 -1.02 1.02 9.37
C MET A 113 -1.44 -0.34 8.85
N LEU A 114 -0.47 -1.18 8.51
CA LEU A 114 -0.66 -2.31 7.61
C LEU A 114 -0.17 -3.62 8.21
N TYR A 115 -0.93 -4.68 7.95
CA TYR A 115 -0.46 -6.06 8.00
C TYR A 115 -0.55 -6.66 6.59
N GLU A 116 0.53 -7.30 6.15
CA GLU A 116 0.55 -8.14 4.95
C GLU A 116 0.95 -9.57 5.31
N PRO A 117 0.32 -10.60 4.70
CA PRO A 117 0.74 -11.97 4.89
C PRO A 117 2.12 -12.24 4.28
N GLN A 118 2.81 -13.27 4.78
CA GLN A 118 4.19 -13.62 4.39
C GLN A 118 4.41 -13.84 2.88
N GLY A 119 3.33 -14.16 2.13
CA GLY A 119 3.36 -14.30 0.67
C GLY A 119 3.47 -12.99 -0.11
N GLY A 120 3.36 -11.84 0.56
CA GLY A 120 3.39 -10.51 -0.05
C GLY A 120 2.15 -10.20 -0.91
N VAL A 121 2.23 -9.13 -1.69
CA VAL A 121 1.17 -8.71 -2.60
C VAL A 121 1.10 -9.69 -3.79
N PRO A 122 -0.09 -10.23 -4.13
CA PRO A 122 -0.23 -11.08 -5.32
C PRO A 122 0.16 -10.34 -6.61
N ALA A 123 1.00 -10.97 -7.43
CA ALA A 123 1.41 -10.38 -8.70
C ALA A 123 0.38 -10.63 -9.82
N ASN A 124 0.11 -9.61 -10.66
CA ASN A 124 -0.67 -9.75 -11.90
C ASN A 124 0.19 -9.61 -13.18
N VAL A 125 1.48 -9.35 -13.00
CA VAL A 125 2.48 -9.30 -14.06
C VAL A 125 3.35 -10.55 -14.01
N ALA A 126 3.71 -11.10 -15.16
CA ALA A 126 4.67 -12.18 -15.29
C ALA A 126 6.10 -11.66 -15.06
N PRO A 127 7.05 -12.52 -14.67
CA PRO A 127 8.43 -12.13 -14.38
C PRO A 127 9.17 -11.43 -15.54
N ASP A 128 8.67 -11.56 -16.76
CA ASP A 128 9.19 -10.97 -18.00
C ASP A 128 8.39 -9.73 -18.49
N GLY A 129 7.46 -9.22 -17.68
CA GLY A 129 6.63 -8.06 -18.02
C GLY A 129 5.37 -8.38 -18.84
N GLY A 130 5.09 -9.66 -19.13
CA GLY A 130 3.82 -10.08 -19.74
C GLY A 130 2.64 -9.99 -18.78
N ARG A 131 1.46 -9.54 -19.23
CA ARG A 131 0.24 -9.59 -18.39
C ARG A 131 -0.24 -11.03 -18.19
N ARG A 132 -0.54 -11.43 -16.95
CA ARG A 132 -1.27 -12.69 -16.67
C ARG A 132 -2.79 -12.45 -16.74
N SER A 133 -3.55 -13.49 -17.08
CA SER A 133 -5.02 -13.45 -17.17
C SER A 133 -5.67 -12.92 -15.88
N PRO A 134 -6.81 -12.20 -15.96
CA PRO A 134 -7.41 -11.53 -14.81
C PRO A 134 -8.10 -12.54 -13.90
N GLY A 135 -7.35 -13.15 -12.97
CA GLY A 135 -7.88 -14.10 -11.98
C GLY A 135 -7.86 -13.57 -10.54
N LEU A 136 -7.10 -12.52 -10.25
CA LEU A 136 -6.96 -11.95 -8.91
C LEU A 136 -7.14 -10.45 -9.00
N SER A 137 -8.14 -9.93 -8.29
CA SER A 137 -8.26 -8.49 -8.01
C SER A 137 -7.66 -8.27 -6.63
N VAL A 138 -6.43 -7.78 -6.58
CA VAL A 138 -5.87 -7.16 -5.38
C VAL A 138 -6.61 -5.84 -5.23
N VAL A 139 -7.40 -5.73 -4.17
CA VAL A 139 -8.20 -4.54 -3.90
C VAL A 139 -7.47 -3.77 -2.80
N TRP A 140 -6.34 -3.15 -3.14
CA TRP A 140 -5.90 -1.91 -2.49
C TRP A 140 -6.81 -0.76 -2.95
N ARG A 141 -8.13 -0.95 -2.85
CA ARG A 141 -9.05 0.19 -2.83
C ARG A 141 -9.06 0.60 -1.38
N GLY A 142 -8.23 1.58 -1.03
CA GLY A 142 -8.32 2.24 0.26
C GLY A 142 -9.80 2.48 0.54
N GLY A 143 -10.32 1.84 1.60
CA GLY A 143 -11.62 2.20 2.14
C GLY A 143 -11.55 3.70 2.37
N GLY A 144 -12.39 4.43 1.63
CA GLY A 144 -12.05 5.76 1.14
C GLY A 144 -11.36 6.64 2.18
N ALA A 145 -10.24 7.24 1.77
CA ALA A 145 -9.58 8.36 2.44
C ALA A 145 -10.50 9.60 2.66
N HIS A 146 -11.79 9.48 2.34
CA HIS A 146 -12.84 10.45 2.54
C HIS A 146 -13.53 10.36 3.92
N SER A 147 -13.11 9.44 4.79
CA SER A 147 -13.82 9.12 6.05
C SER A 147 -13.04 9.44 7.33
N LEU A 148 -11.91 10.15 7.25
CA LEU A 148 -11.25 10.74 8.42
C LEU A 148 -11.90 12.08 8.79
#